data_AF-A0A7S3WJB3-F1
#
_entry.id   AF-A0A7S3WJB3-F1
#
_cell.length_a   1.000
_cell.length_b   1.000
_cell.length_c   1.000
_cell.angle_alpha   90.00
_cell.angle_beta   90.00
_cell.angle_gamma   90.00
#
_symmetry.space_group_name_H-M   'P 1'
#
loop_
_entity.id
_entity.type
_entity.pdbx_description
1 polymer ?
#
loop_
_entity_poly.entity_id
_entity_poly.type
_entity_poly.pdbx_seq_one_letter_code
_entity_poly.pdbx_strand_id
1 'polypeptide(L)'
;RHPCCTSQDTASEMLCSALLAALPLHPLQRETPLAHVDASIPFGSATVPSVLRWWCGDENHAAGPLCVRHEIALQIAKAQGAERRISHAQRQSLLGEAAMRELKHALAAFCERGNSTAGQRNASVLTICTGAAAAASRYPRESQLIDMNTWWCDQPGHNMSLSCRRHVLQLAHSTASTASEREAVHQRLEELLEDATPEGLEALRTDTHAMQAAYCGPPERAKLQICAAGGQEDGHAASQRQRKGSLGGGGGGKGGGKGGSKG
;
A
#
# COMPACT_ATOMS: atom_id res chain seq x y z
N ARG A 1 6.05 23.29 -45.87
CA ARG A 1 7.29 22.63 -46.33
C ARG A 1 8.04 22.15 -45.09
N HIS A 2 7.83 20.89 -44.69
CA HIS A 2 8.69 20.17 -43.76
C HIS A 2 9.25 18.96 -44.52
N PRO A 3 10.57 18.77 -44.59
CA PRO A 3 11.17 17.63 -45.26
C PRO A 3 11.58 16.60 -44.20
N CYS A 4 10.84 15.50 -44.09
CA CYS A 4 11.35 14.24 -43.57
C CYS A 4 10.35 13.14 -43.98
N CYS A 5 10.88 12.03 -44.48
CA CYS A 5 10.24 10.73 -44.79
C CYS A 5 10.27 10.34 -46.28
N THR A 6 11.48 10.03 -46.76
CA THR A 6 11.68 9.07 -47.85
C THR A 6 12.83 8.13 -47.45
N SER A 7 12.57 7.18 -46.55
CA SER A 7 13.44 6.01 -46.35
C SER A 7 12.59 4.76 -46.17
N GLN A 8 12.83 3.75 -47.02
CA GLN A 8 12.19 2.44 -47.01
C GLN A 8 12.93 1.48 -46.06
N ASP A 9 13.07 1.88 -44.79
CA ASP A 9 13.60 0.98 -43.75
C ASP A 9 12.43 0.35 -42.99
N THR A 10 12.24 -0.96 -43.18
CA THR A 10 11.21 -1.78 -42.50
C THR A 10 11.39 -1.87 -40.98
N ALA A 11 12.51 -1.37 -40.44
CA ALA A 11 12.73 -1.22 -39.00
C ALA A 11 12.06 0.04 -38.40
N SER A 12 11.63 1.01 -39.22
CA SER A 12 10.94 2.23 -38.74
C SER A 12 9.42 2.10 -38.63
N GLU A 13 8.79 1.08 -39.24
CA GLU A 13 7.33 0.91 -39.16
C GLU A 13 6.83 0.44 -37.78
N MET A 14 7.67 -0.21 -36.97
CA MET A 14 7.26 -0.60 -35.61
C MET A 14 7.20 0.58 -34.63
N LEU A 15 7.92 1.67 -34.90
CA LEU A 15 7.88 2.87 -34.04
C LEU A 15 6.70 3.80 -34.36
N CYS A 16 6.12 3.73 -35.57
CA CYS A 16 4.92 4.50 -35.91
C CYS A 16 3.63 3.88 -35.34
N SER A 17 3.60 2.56 -35.11
CA SER A 17 2.41 1.90 -34.55
C SER A 17 2.27 2.06 -33.03
N ALA A 18 3.35 2.40 -32.31
CA ALA A 18 3.30 2.68 -30.87
C ALA A 18 2.74 4.06 -30.51
N LEU A 19 2.61 4.98 -31.47
CA LEU A 19 2.04 6.32 -31.26
C LEU A 19 0.51 6.38 -31.37
N LEU A 20 -0.16 5.30 -31.78
CA LEU A 20 -1.63 5.22 -31.85
C LEU A 20 -2.30 4.76 -30.54
N ALA A 21 -1.54 4.46 -29.49
CA ALA A 21 -2.07 4.21 -28.14
C ALA A 21 -2.15 5.48 -27.27
N ALA A 22 -1.74 6.63 -27.79
CA ALA A 22 -2.05 7.93 -27.20
C ALA A 22 -3.43 8.39 -27.70
N LEU A 23 -4.49 7.66 -27.34
CA LEU A 23 -5.81 8.25 -27.38
C LEU A 23 -5.75 9.49 -26.47
N PRO A 24 -6.08 10.69 -26.97
CA PRO A 24 -6.18 11.85 -26.11
C PRO A 24 -7.21 11.47 -25.04
N LEU A 25 -6.77 11.37 -23.80
CA LEU A 25 -7.64 11.61 -22.66
C LEU A 25 -8.18 13.00 -22.92
N HIS A 26 -9.35 13.08 -23.58
CA HIS A 26 -10.07 14.32 -23.67
C HIS A 26 -10.15 14.82 -22.24
N PRO A 27 -9.59 16.00 -21.92
CA PRO A 27 -9.90 16.61 -20.65
C PRO A 27 -11.42 16.71 -20.67
N LEU A 28 -12.07 15.92 -19.83
CA LEU A 28 -13.46 16.13 -19.46
C LEU A 28 -13.46 17.49 -18.76
N GLN A 29 -13.39 18.57 -19.53
CA GLN A 29 -13.82 19.89 -19.13
C GLN A 29 -15.34 19.81 -19.00
N ARG A 30 -15.78 19.12 -17.95
CA ARG A 30 -17.14 19.23 -17.46
C ARG A 30 -17.18 20.53 -16.66
N GLU A 31 -17.42 21.63 -17.35
CA GLU A 31 -17.97 22.84 -16.74
C GLU A 31 -19.46 22.66 -16.43
N THR A 32 -19.83 21.51 -15.87
CA THR A 32 -21.06 21.41 -15.10
C THR A 32 -20.67 21.79 -13.68
N PRO A 33 -20.99 23.01 -13.20
CA PRO A 33 -20.90 23.29 -11.78
C PRO A 33 -21.69 22.18 -11.10
N LEU A 34 -21.01 21.37 -10.31
CA LEU A 34 -21.66 20.41 -9.42
C LEU A 34 -22.63 21.25 -8.60
N ALA A 35 -23.92 21.14 -8.92
CA ALA A 35 -24.98 21.79 -8.18
C ALA A 35 -24.67 21.55 -6.71
N HIS A 36 -24.55 22.63 -5.93
CA HIS A 36 -24.15 22.61 -4.53
C HIS A 36 -25.05 21.59 -3.81
N VAL A 37 -24.59 20.34 -3.73
CA VAL A 37 -25.36 19.26 -3.12
C VAL A 37 -25.30 19.60 -1.66
N ASP A 38 -26.43 20.05 -1.11
CA ASP A 38 -26.59 20.38 0.29
C ASP A 38 -25.90 19.31 1.14
N ALA A 39 -24.73 19.66 1.70
CA ALA A 39 -23.80 18.72 2.33
C ALA A 39 -24.34 18.15 3.65
N SER A 40 -25.60 18.47 3.94
CA SER A 40 -26.44 17.96 5.00
C SER A 40 -26.80 16.50 4.74
N ILE A 41 -25.81 15.59 4.78
CA ILE A 41 -26.10 14.15 4.80
C ILE A 41 -26.86 13.86 6.10
N PRO A 42 -28.09 13.32 6.06
CA PRO A 42 -28.76 12.89 7.27
C PRO A 42 -27.93 11.75 7.89
N PHE A 43 -27.30 12.04 9.03
CA PHE A 43 -26.37 11.15 9.75
C PHE A 43 -26.97 9.78 10.15
N GLY A 44 -28.29 9.58 10.00
CA GLY A 44 -28.98 8.31 10.30
C GLY A 44 -28.57 7.14 9.40
N SER A 45 -28.02 7.39 8.21
CA SER A 45 -27.60 6.36 7.24
C SER A 45 -26.17 6.54 6.75
N ALA A 46 -25.25 6.82 7.67
CA ALA A 46 -23.84 6.84 7.32
C ALA A 46 -23.45 5.49 6.70
N THR A 47 -22.90 5.54 5.49
CA THR A 47 -22.28 4.43 4.75
C THR A 47 -20.96 4.94 4.16
N VAL A 48 -20.03 4.06 3.76
CA VAL A 48 -18.80 4.51 3.08
C VAL A 48 -19.09 5.39 1.86
N PRO A 49 -20.07 5.07 0.97
CA PRO A 49 -20.50 5.99 -0.08
C PRO A 49 -20.97 7.36 0.42
N SER A 50 -21.64 7.44 1.56
CA SER A 50 -22.06 8.72 2.16
C SER A 50 -20.85 9.55 2.61
N VAL A 51 -19.86 8.92 3.25
CA VAL A 51 -18.60 9.59 3.64
C VAL A 51 -17.85 10.11 2.42
N LEU A 52 -17.77 9.30 1.35
CA LEU A 52 -17.12 9.68 0.10
C LEU A 52 -17.84 10.85 -0.57
N ARG A 53 -19.17 10.85 -0.59
CA ARG A 53 -19.95 11.97 -1.15
C ARG A 53 -19.72 13.27 -0.38
N TRP A 54 -19.65 13.21 0.95
CA TRP A 54 -19.31 14.36 1.78
C TRP A 54 -17.89 14.84 1.52
N TRP A 55 -16.91 13.94 1.56
CA TRP A 55 -15.50 14.26 1.36
C TRP A 55 -15.23 14.86 -0.03
N CYS A 56 -15.76 14.24 -1.07
CA CYS A 56 -15.59 14.67 -2.45
C CYS A 56 -16.45 15.88 -2.83
N GLY A 57 -17.41 16.27 -1.99
CA GLY A 57 -18.17 17.51 -2.13
C GLY A 57 -17.40 18.75 -1.65
N ASP A 58 -16.29 18.57 -0.94
CA ASP A 58 -15.35 19.66 -0.60
C ASP A 58 -14.49 19.97 -1.83
N GLU A 59 -14.42 21.25 -2.21
CA GLU A 59 -13.72 21.72 -3.41
C GLU A 59 -12.24 21.34 -3.43
N ASN A 60 -11.63 21.15 -2.26
CA ASN A 60 -10.21 20.80 -2.13
C ASN A 60 -9.91 19.30 -2.35
N HIS A 61 -10.94 18.46 -2.40
CA HIS A 61 -10.78 16.99 -2.45
C HIS A 61 -11.34 16.36 -3.73
N ALA A 62 -12.15 17.09 -4.50
CA ALA A 62 -12.82 16.57 -5.71
C ALA A 62 -11.86 15.96 -6.74
N ALA A 63 -10.65 16.52 -6.89
CA ALA A 63 -9.63 16.03 -7.82
C ALA A 63 -8.73 14.91 -7.24
N GLY A 64 -8.90 14.56 -5.96
CA GLY A 64 -8.09 13.53 -5.31
C GLY A 64 -8.34 12.13 -5.89
N PRO A 65 -7.33 11.23 -5.90
CA PRO A 65 -7.48 9.86 -6.40
C PRO A 65 -8.63 9.08 -5.77
N LEU A 66 -8.99 9.34 -4.50
CA LEU A 66 -10.16 8.72 -3.89
C LEU A 66 -11.46 9.15 -4.56
N CYS A 67 -11.59 10.44 -4.87
CA CYS A 67 -12.79 11.03 -5.45
C CYS A 67 -12.96 10.67 -6.93
N VAL A 68 -11.86 10.66 -7.69
CA VAL A 68 -11.87 10.13 -9.07
C VAL A 68 -12.30 8.66 -9.06
N ARG A 69 -11.78 7.85 -8.13
CA ARG A 69 -12.16 6.43 -8.00
C ARG A 69 -13.61 6.25 -7.57
N HIS A 70 -14.13 7.13 -6.71
CA HIS A 70 -15.54 7.13 -6.32
C HIS A 70 -16.45 7.45 -7.49
N GLU A 71 -16.12 8.47 -8.29
CA GLU A 71 -16.86 8.88 -9.48
C GLU A 71 -16.92 7.74 -10.51
N ILE A 72 -15.80 7.07 -10.79
CA ILE A 72 -15.78 5.90 -11.69
C ILE A 72 -16.67 4.78 -11.13
N ALA A 73 -16.70 4.58 -9.81
CA ALA A 73 -17.60 3.58 -9.20
C ALA A 73 -19.08 3.93 -9.42
N LEU A 74 -19.45 5.23 -9.39
CA LEU A 74 -20.79 5.69 -9.73
C LEU A 74 -21.11 5.48 -11.22
N GLN A 75 -20.13 5.65 -12.12
CA GLN A 75 -20.28 5.39 -13.55
C GLN A 75 -20.47 3.89 -13.83
N ILE A 76 -19.68 3.01 -13.20
CA ILE A 76 -19.81 1.55 -13.29
C ILE A 76 -21.23 1.09 -12.92
N ALA A 77 -21.86 1.71 -11.93
CA ALA A 77 -23.21 1.36 -11.49
C ALA A 77 -24.28 1.66 -12.56
N LYS A 78 -24.00 2.59 -13.50
CA LYS A 78 -24.88 2.98 -14.59
C LYS A 78 -24.51 2.32 -15.93
N ALA A 79 -23.24 1.98 -16.12
CA ALA A 79 -22.71 1.42 -17.36
C ALA A 79 -23.11 -0.04 -17.60
N GLN A 80 -23.14 -0.46 -18.86
CA GLN A 80 -23.43 -1.83 -19.28
C GLN A 80 -22.37 -2.37 -20.25
N GLY A 81 -22.32 -3.70 -20.41
CA GLY A 81 -21.48 -4.36 -21.42
C GLY A 81 -19.99 -4.01 -21.36
N ALA A 82 -19.43 -3.57 -22.50
CA ALA A 82 -18.01 -3.27 -22.65
C ALA A 82 -17.57 -2.03 -21.86
N GLU A 83 -18.39 -1.00 -21.78
CA GLU A 83 -18.12 0.24 -21.04
C GLU A 83 -17.87 -0.06 -19.56
N ARG A 84 -18.73 -0.89 -18.95
CA ARG A 84 -18.58 -1.30 -17.55
C ARG A 84 -17.22 -1.97 -17.29
N ARG A 85 -16.73 -2.80 -18.22
CA ARG A 85 -15.41 -3.46 -18.10
C ARG A 85 -14.25 -2.47 -18.16
N ILE A 86 -14.32 -1.49 -19.06
CA ILE A 86 -13.30 -0.44 -19.20
C ILE A 86 -13.25 0.40 -17.91
N SER A 87 -14.39 0.85 -17.40
CA SER A 87 -14.46 1.60 -16.15
C SER A 87 -13.96 0.78 -14.95
N HIS A 88 -14.19 -0.54 -14.94
CA HIS A 88 -13.63 -1.42 -13.91
C HIS A 88 -12.10 -1.46 -13.94
N ALA A 89 -11.49 -1.58 -15.12
CA ALA A 89 -10.03 -1.56 -15.27
C ALA A 89 -9.45 -0.20 -14.84
N GLN A 90 -10.07 0.90 -15.26
CA GLN A 90 -9.69 2.25 -14.84
C GLN A 90 -9.82 2.46 -13.32
N ARG A 91 -10.87 1.90 -12.70
CA ARG A 91 -11.02 1.94 -11.23
C ARG A 91 -9.92 1.14 -10.53
N GLN A 92 -9.46 0.05 -11.13
CA GLN A 92 -8.37 -0.77 -10.59
C GLN A 92 -7.01 -0.07 -10.70
N SER A 93 -6.74 0.67 -11.78
CA SER A 93 -5.48 1.43 -11.89
C SER A 93 -5.37 2.57 -10.87
N LEU A 94 -6.49 3.00 -10.28
CA LEU A 94 -6.54 3.97 -9.18
C LEU A 94 -6.49 3.32 -7.79
N LEU A 95 -6.36 1.99 -7.70
CA LEU A 95 -6.00 1.34 -6.44
C LEU A 95 -4.54 1.66 -6.15
N GLY A 96 -4.32 2.44 -5.10
CA GLY A 96 -2.98 2.82 -4.69
C GLY A 96 -2.97 3.38 -3.29
N GLU A 97 -1.76 3.52 -2.76
CA GLU A 97 -1.52 4.03 -1.41
C GLU A 97 -2.14 5.42 -1.21
N ALA A 98 -2.08 6.29 -2.23
CA ALA A 98 -2.66 7.63 -2.20
C ALA A 98 -4.17 7.62 -1.97
N ALA A 99 -4.93 6.80 -2.72
CA ALA A 99 -6.38 6.69 -2.54
C ALA A 99 -6.75 6.10 -1.17
N MET A 100 -5.96 5.15 -0.66
CA MET A 100 -6.18 4.58 0.67
C MET A 100 -5.86 5.57 1.79
N ARG A 101 -4.81 6.39 1.62
CA ARG A 101 -4.44 7.47 2.54
C ARG A 101 -5.53 8.53 2.61
N GLU A 102 -6.04 8.97 1.46
CA GLU A 102 -7.19 9.87 1.39
C GLU A 102 -8.44 9.26 2.05
N LEU A 103 -8.71 7.96 1.86
CA LEU A 103 -9.87 7.32 2.49
C LEU A 103 -9.74 7.32 4.02
N LYS A 104 -8.53 7.08 4.54
CA LYS A 104 -8.26 7.17 5.99
C LYS A 104 -8.52 8.58 6.50
N HIS A 105 -8.04 9.62 5.80
CA HIS A 105 -8.29 11.01 6.17
C HIS A 105 -9.78 11.37 6.09
N ALA A 106 -10.48 10.93 5.05
CA ALA A 106 -11.91 11.14 4.88
C ALA A 106 -12.72 10.54 6.04
N LEU A 107 -12.40 9.30 6.44
CA LEU A 107 -13.04 8.65 7.58
C LEU A 107 -12.70 9.34 8.90
N ALA A 108 -11.45 9.72 9.12
CA ALA A 108 -11.03 10.44 10.33
C ALA A 108 -11.76 11.77 10.47
N ALA A 109 -11.75 12.61 9.43
CA ALA A 109 -12.40 13.91 9.43
C ALA A 109 -13.94 13.79 9.59
N PHE A 110 -14.55 12.79 8.96
CA PHE A 110 -15.97 12.50 9.13
C PHE A 110 -16.31 12.14 10.58
N CYS A 111 -15.48 11.33 11.23
CA CYS A 111 -15.66 10.91 12.62
C CYS A 111 -15.39 12.04 13.63
N GLU A 112 -14.39 12.88 13.39
CA GLU A 112 -14.12 14.08 14.20
C GLU A 112 -15.30 15.04 14.16
N ARG A 113 -15.86 15.29 12.97
CA ARG A 113 -17.04 16.15 12.79
C ARG A 113 -18.31 15.54 13.42
N GLY A 114 -18.48 14.22 13.34
CA GLY A 114 -19.60 13.54 14.01
C GLY A 114 -19.52 13.58 15.54
N ASN A 115 -18.31 13.66 16.10
CA ASN A 115 -18.09 13.74 17.55
C ASN A 115 -18.32 15.14 18.12
N SER A 116 -18.19 16.21 17.34
CA SER A 116 -18.34 17.59 17.81
C SER A 116 -19.81 18.03 17.98
N THR A 117 -20.75 17.38 17.29
CA THR A 117 -22.19 17.58 17.51
C THR A 117 -22.70 16.73 18.68
N ALA A 118 -22.62 17.28 19.89
CA ALA A 118 -22.91 16.62 21.17
C ALA A 118 -24.31 15.99 21.35
N GLY A 119 -25.22 16.06 20.36
CA GLY A 119 -26.60 15.56 20.46
C GLY A 119 -27.02 14.46 19.49
N GLN A 120 -26.20 14.07 18.50
CA GLN A 120 -26.60 13.11 17.45
C GLN A 120 -25.54 12.03 17.22
N ARG A 121 -25.23 11.24 18.26
CA ARG A 121 -24.52 9.97 18.07
C ARG A 121 -25.47 8.93 17.50
N ASN A 122 -25.74 9.02 16.20
CA ASN A 122 -26.44 7.95 15.50
C ASN A 122 -25.60 6.68 15.54
N ALA A 123 -26.21 5.55 15.92
CA ALA A 123 -25.54 4.24 16.02
C ALA A 123 -24.82 3.82 14.73
N SER A 124 -25.32 4.28 13.57
CA SER A 124 -24.70 4.10 12.25
C SER A 124 -23.33 4.77 12.11
N VAL A 125 -23.19 6.00 12.62
CA VAL A 125 -21.90 6.74 12.60
C VAL A 125 -20.91 6.07 13.53
N LEU A 126 -21.34 5.67 14.72
CA LEU A 126 -20.50 4.95 15.67
C LEU A 126 -19.97 3.64 15.07
N THR A 127 -20.82 2.87 14.36
CA THR A 127 -20.42 1.62 13.70
C THR A 127 -19.37 1.84 12.62
N ILE A 128 -19.51 2.90 11.81
CA ILE A 128 -18.51 3.22 10.78
C ILE A 128 -17.21 3.73 11.38
N CYS A 129 -17.28 4.59 12.40
CA CYS A 129 -16.08 5.13 13.03
C CYS A 129 -15.33 4.07 13.83
N THR A 130 -16.03 3.17 14.51
CA THR A 130 -15.42 2.02 15.22
C THR A 130 -14.91 0.97 14.24
N GLY A 131 -15.66 0.68 13.17
CA GLY A 131 -15.24 -0.21 12.09
C GLY A 131 -14.04 0.31 11.29
N ALA A 132 -13.99 1.61 11.01
CA ALA A 132 -12.88 2.29 10.38
C ALA A 132 -11.65 2.32 11.29
N ALA A 133 -11.82 2.59 12.58
CA ALA A 133 -10.73 2.49 13.55
C ALA A 133 -10.19 1.04 13.66
N ALA A 134 -11.08 0.04 13.62
CA ALA A 134 -10.71 -1.38 13.60
C ALA A 134 -10.08 -1.82 12.27
N ALA A 135 -10.50 -1.25 11.14
CA ALA A 135 -9.89 -1.50 9.83
C ALA A 135 -8.52 -0.81 9.73
N ALA A 136 -8.39 0.38 10.32
CA ALA A 136 -7.12 1.10 10.44
C ALA A 136 -6.14 0.36 11.36
N SER A 137 -6.62 -0.29 12.43
CA SER A 137 -5.78 -1.18 13.26
C SER A 137 -5.38 -2.48 12.54
N ARG A 138 -6.12 -2.87 11.50
CA ARG A 138 -5.78 -3.95 10.55
C ARG A 138 -5.00 -3.44 9.35
N TYR A 139 -4.26 -2.34 9.47
CA TYR A 139 -3.32 -1.96 8.42
C TYR A 139 -2.31 -3.11 8.25
N PRO A 140 -2.27 -3.84 7.12
CA PRO A 140 -1.47 -5.06 7.02
C PRO A 140 -0.01 -4.76 7.32
N ARG A 141 0.66 -5.66 8.04
CA ARG A 141 2.08 -5.50 8.38
C ARG A 141 2.95 -5.23 7.15
N GLU A 142 2.64 -5.87 6.03
CA GLU A 142 3.34 -5.66 4.76
C GLU A 142 3.18 -4.22 4.24
N SER A 143 1.96 -3.67 4.26
CA SER A 143 1.72 -2.27 3.88
C SER A 143 2.42 -1.30 4.84
N GLN A 144 2.46 -1.60 6.14
CA GLN A 144 3.23 -0.80 7.11
C GLN A 144 4.73 -0.78 6.78
N LEU A 145 5.30 -1.90 6.36
CA LEU A 145 6.71 -1.99 5.95
C LEU A 145 6.96 -1.17 4.68
N ILE A 146 6.04 -1.21 3.70
CA ILE A 146 6.13 -0.40 2.49
C ILE A 146 6.14 1.09 2.85
N ASP A 147 5.18 1.55 3.67
CA ASP A 147 5.11 2.96 4.09
C ASP A 147 6.38 3.40 4.83
N MET A 148 6.89 2.55 5.73
CA MET A 148 8.11 2.83 6.49
C MET A 148 9.32 3.01 5.58
N ASN A 149 9.52 2.11 4.62
CA ASN A 149 10.65 2.20 3.69
C ASN A 149 10.47 3.38 2.73
N THR A 150 9.27 3.62 2.19
CA THR A 150 9.00 4.78 1.34
C THR A 150 9.31 6.08 2.08
N TRP A 151 8.83 6.24 3.31
CA TRP A 151 9.11 7.41 4.14
C TRP A 151 10.61 7.61 4.41
N TRP A 152 11.34 6.51 4.63
CA TRP A 152 12.79 6.55 4.85
C TRP A 152 13.54 7.03 3.62
N CYS A 153 13.15 6.56 2.44
CA CYS A 153 13.78 6.96 1.17
C CYS A 153 13.53 8.42 0.80
N ASP A 154 12.48 9.02 1.36
CA ASP A 154 12.21 10.45 1.23
C ASP A 154 13.06 11.30 2.20
N GLN A 155 13.79 10.71 3.15
CA GLN A 155 14.66 11.45 4.08
C GLN A 155 15.95 11.94 3.39
N PRO A 156 16.44 13.14 3.74
CA PRO A 156 17.69 13.66 3.19
C PRO A 156 18.86 12.70 3.40
N GLY A 157 19.55 12.33 2.32
CA GLY A 157 20.71 11.45 2.36
C GLY A 157 20.42 9.94 2.33
N HIS A 158 19.15 9.52 2.37
CA HIS A 158 18.79 8.09 2.39
C HIS A 158 18.28 7.55 1.04
N ASN A 159 17.88 8.42 0.09
CA ASN A 159 17.33 8.01 -1.21
C ASN A 159 18.23 7.06 -2.04
N MET A 160 19.56 7.11 -1.83
CA MET A 160 20.55 6.26 -2.49
C MET A 160 21.09 5.14 -1.58
N SER A 161 20.58 5.00 -0.36
CA SER A 161 21.02 3.96 0.57
C SER A 161 20.76 2.55 0.01
N LEU A 162 21.49 1.55 0.52
CA LEU A 162 21.27 0.16 0.13
C LEU A 162 19.83 -0.29 0.48
N SER A 163 19.28 0.19 1.60
CA SER A 163 17.89 -0.05 2.02
C SER A 163 16.89 0.45 0.98
N CYS A 164 17.10 1.67 0.46
CA CYS A 164 16.19 2.27 -0.50
C CYS A 164 16.26 1.64 -1.88
N ARG A 165 17.46 1.33 -2.37
CA ARG A 165 17.62 0.56 -3.63
C ARG A 165 16.94 -0.81 -3.53
N ARG A 166 17.11 -1.50 -2.40
CA ARG A 166 16.43 -2.77 -2.12
C ARG A 166 14.91 -2.61 -2.08
N HIS A 167 14.38 -1.60 -1.39
CA HIS A 167 12.93 -1.33 -1.31
C HIS A 167 12.31 -1.10 -2.70
N VAL A 168 12.93 -0.27 -3.54
CA VAL A 168 12.45 0.00 -4.91
C VAL A 168 12.36 -1.29 -5.72
N LEU A 169 13.39 -2.14 -5.65
CA LEU A 169 13.37 -3.43 -6.34
C LEU A 169 12.32 -4.39 -5.74
N GLN A 170 12.13 -4.42 -4.42
CA GLN A 170 11.08 -5.22 -3.79
C GLN A 170 9.68 -4.78 -4.23
N LEU A 171 9.44 -3.48 -4.36
CA LEU A 171 8.18 -2.92 -4.86
C LEU A 171 8.00 -3.24 -6.36
N ALA A 172 9.04 -3.14 -7.17
CA ALA A 172 9.01 -3.54 -8.57
C ALA A 172 8.69 -5.05 -8.71
N HIS A 173 9.26 -5.89 -7.84
CA HIS A 173 9.00 -7.33 -7.85
C HIS A 173 7.53 -7.64 -7.49
N SER A 174 6.96 -6.98 -6.48
CA SER A 174 5.57 -7.21 -6.07
C SER A 174 4.54 -6.68 -7.08
N THR A 175 4.90 -5.66 -7.86
CA THR A 175 4.02 -5.03 -8.86
C THR A 175 4.21 -5.58 -10.28
N ALA A 176 5.25 -6.38 -10.52
CA ALA A 176 5.53 -6.98 -11.82
C ALA A 176 4.39 -7.92 -12.29
N SER A 177 3.94 -7.69 -13.51
CA SER A 177 2.76 -8.32 -14.08
C SER A 177 3.05 -9.70 -14.65
N THR A 178 4.27 -9.92 -15.15
CA THR A 178 4.69 -11.18 -15.76
C THR A 178 5.72 -11.92 -14.91
N ALA A 179 5.85 -13.24 -15.14
CA ALA A 179 6.88 -14.04 -14.48
C ALA A 179 8.29 -13.62 -14.89
N SER A 180 8.49 -13.27 -16.16
CA SER A 180 9.78 -12.79 -16.67
C SER A 180 10.20 -11.46 -16.05
N GLU A 181 9.25 -10.54 -15.84
CA GLU A 181 9.52 -9.28 -15.13
C GLU A 181 9.91 -9.53 -13.68
N ARG A 182 9.16 -10.38 -12.96
CA ARG A 182 9.48 -10.75 -11.58
C ARG A 182 10.88 -11.37 -11.47
N GLU A 183 11.20 -12.31 -12.35
CA GLU A 183 12.52 -12.95 -12.40
C GLU A 183 13.66 -11.94 -12.65
N ALA A 184 13.49 -11.03 -13.62
CA ALA A 184 14.49 -10.00 -13.90
C ALA A 184 14.71 -9.05 -12.71
N VAL A 185 13.64 -8.69 -11.96
CA VAL A 185 13.77 -7.88 -10.74
C VAL A 185 14.41 -8.69 -9.60
N HIS A 186 14.10 -9.98 -9.50
CA HIS A 186 14.72 -10.88 -8.53
C HIS A 186 16.23 -10.97 -8.72
N GLN A 187 16.70 -11.18 -9.95
CA GLN A 187 18.14 -11.20 -10.27
C GLN A 187 18.83 -9.88 -9.86
N ARG A 188 18.19 -8.73 -10.11
CA ARG A 188 18.73 -7.43 -9.66
C ARG A 188 18.77 -7.28 -8.14
N LEU A 189 17.85 -7.91 -7.40
CA LEU A 189 17.89 -7.95 -5.94
C LEU A 189 19.07 -8.78 -5.44
N GLU A 190 19.33 -9.91 -6.08
CA GLU A 190 20.48 -10.77 -5.77
C GLU A 190 21.78 -10.04 -6.05
N GLU A 191 21.96 -9.50 -7.26
CA GLU A 191 23.13 -8.69 -7.64
C GLU A 191 23.39 -7.55 -6.64
N LEU A 192 22.34 -6.80 -6.26
CA LEU A 192 22.47 -5.70 -5.30
C LEU A 192 23.01 -6.15 -3.94
N LEU A 193 22.67 -7.37 -3.50
CA LEU A 193 23.10 -7.93 -2.22
C LEU A 193 24.44 -8.67 -2.31
N GLU A 194 24.76 -9.27 -3.46
CA GLU A 194 26.05 -9.91 -3.73
C GLU A 194 27.18 -8.87 -3.89
N ASP A 195 26.90 -7.75 -4.55
CA ASP A 195 27.85 -6.64 -4.71
C ASP A 195 28.07 -5.85 -3.42
N ALA A 196 27.24 -6.06 -2.40
CA ALA A 196 27.37 -5.36 -1.13
C ALA A 196 28.55 -5.94 -0.34
N THR A 197 29.53 -5.07 -0.04
CA THR A 197 30.63 -5.44 0.87
C THR A 197 30.10 -5.77 2.27
N PRO A 198 30.86 -6.48 3.12
CA PRO A 198 30.47 -6.70 4.51
C PRO A 198 30.10 -5.41 5.26
N GLU A 199 30.80 -4.31 4.99
CA GLU A 199 30.50 -2.97 5.53
C GLU A 199 29.17 -2.43 4.97
N GLY A 200 28.88 -2.67 3.69
CA GLY A 200 27.60 -2.31 3.07
C GLY A 200 26.41 -3.07 3.66
N LEU A 201 26.57 -4.37 3.96
CA LEU A 201 25.55 -5.17 4.62
C LEU A 201 25.33 -4.74 6.08
N GLU A 202 26.39 -4.37 6.79
CA GLU A 202 26.28 -3.83 8.14
C GLU A 202 25.64 -2.44 8.15
N ALA A 203 25.96 -1.60 7.16
CA ALA A 203 25.29 -0.33 6.94
C ALA A 203 23.79 -0.53 6.67
N LEU A 204 23.40 -1.52 5.86
CA LEU A 204 21.99 -1.87 5.63
C LEU A 204 21.26 -2.27 6.92
N ARG A 205 21.88 -3.07 7.79
CA ARG A 205 21.30 -3.41 9.10
C ARG A 205 21.14 -2.19 9.99
N THR A 206 22.20 -1.39 10.09
CA THR A 206 22.19 -0.14 10.87
C THR A 206 21.11 0.82 10.37
N ASP A 207 21.02 1.01 9.06
CA ASP A 207 20.01 1.85 8.40
C ASP A 207 18.59 1.31 8.63
N THR A 208 18.40 -0.01 8.61
CA THR A 208 17.10 -0.64 8.94
C THR A 208 16.67 -0.37 10.38
N HIS A 209 17.59 -0.47 11.34
CA HIS A 209 17.29 -0.15 12.74
C HIS A 209 17.01 1.35 12.94
N ALA A 210 17.81 2.23 12.32
CA ALA A 210 17.61 3.67 12.36
C ALA A 210 16.25 4.07 11.75
N MET A 211 15.92 3.49 10.59
CA MET A 211 14.63 3.66 9.93
C MET A 211 13.47 3.28 10.85
N GLN A 212 13.50 2.09 11.46
CA GLN A 212 12.43 1.63 12.33
C GLN A 212 12.30 2.51 13.58
N ALA A 213 13.42 2.86 14.22
CA ALA A 213 13.43 3.73 15.40
C ALA A 213 12.84 5.12 15.08
N ALA A 214 13.25 5.73 13.97
CA ALA A 214 12.77 7.05 13.57
C ALA A 214 11.30 7.01 13.12
N TYR A 215 10.89 5.97 12.38
CA TYR A 215 9.51 5.83 11.92
C TYR A 215 8.53 5.58 13.07
N CYS A 216 8.93 4.80 14.07
CA CYS A 216 8.11 4.44 15.22
C CYS A 216 8.17 5.44 16.38
N GLY A 217 9.08 6.42 16.35
CA GLY A 217 9.23 7.44 17.39
C GLY A 217 7.99 8.31 17.63
N PRO A 218 7.28 8.79 16.59
CA PRO A 218 6.06 9.58 16.77
C PRO A 218 4.93 8.78 17.44
N PRO A 219 4.18 9.37 18.40
CA PRO A 219 3.15 8.68 19.17
C PRO A 219 1.98 8.16 18.31
N GLU A 220 1.73 8.77 17.15
CA GLU A 220 0.71 8.35 16.19
C GLU A 220 1.05 7.01 15.53
N ARG A 221 2.35 6.72 15.36
CA ARG A 221 2.88 5.51 14.70
C ARG A 221 3.23 4.41 15.68
N ALA A 222 3.38 4.71 16.98
CA ALA A 222 3.68 3.73 18.02
C ALA A 222 2.70 2.54 18.10
N LYS A 223 1.46 2.74 17.62
CA LYS A 223 0.40 1.70 17.60
C LYS A 223 0.48 0.76 16.39
N LEU A 224 1.38 1.01 15.43
CA LEU A 224 1.55 0.16 14.27
C LEU A 224 2.15 -1.19 14.67
N GLN A 225 1.74 -2.25 13.98
CA GLN A 225 2.20 -3.62 14.25
C GLN A 225 3.72 -3.75 14.08
N ILE A 226 4.30 -3.05 13.10
CA ILE A 226 5.77 -3.00 12.88
C ILE A 226 6.52 -2.30 14.03
N CYS A 227 5.83 -1.48 14.82
CA CYS A 227 6.40 -0.77 15.97
C CYS A 227 6.21 -1.54 17.28
N ALA A 228 5.17 -2.37 17.38
CA ALA A 228 4.89 -3.18 18.57
C ALA A 228 5.88 -4.35 18.77
N ALA A 229 6.49 -4.85 17.68
CA ALA A 229 7.35 -6.04 17.72
C ALA A 229 8.68 -5.84 18.49
N GLY A 230 9.19 -4.59 18.58
CA GLY A 230 10.45 -4.29 19.27
C GLY A 230 10.40 -4.39 20.79
N GLY A 231 9.21 -4.55 21.40
CA GLY A 231 9.03 -4.59 22.86
C GLY A 231 8.74 -5.96 23.45
N GLN A 232 8.56 -7.01 22.64
CA GLN A 232 8.13 -8.34 23.13
C GLN A 232 9.21 -9.43 23.11
N GLU A 233 10.33 -9.24 22.39
CA GLU A 233 11.35 -10.29 22.27
C GLU A 233 12.09 -10.58 23.59
N ASP A 234 12.22 -9.58 24.49
CA ASP A 234 12.85 -9.76 25.80
C ASP A 234 12.02 -10.64 26.76
N GLY A 235 10.69 -10.69 26.59
CA GLY A 235 9.79 -11.47 27.44
C GLY A 235 9.79 -12.96 27.13
N HIS A 236 9.96 -13.35 25.86
CA HIS A 236 9.92 -14.75 25.44
C HIS A 236 11.25 -15.49 25.66
N ALA A 237 12.40 -14.82 25.50
CA ALA A 237 13.70 -15.40 25.85
C ALA A 237 13.84 -15.69 27.35
N ALA A 238 13.30 -14.80 28.22
CA ALA A 238 13.27 -15.01 29.66
C ALA A 238 12.36 -16.18 30.08
N SER A 239 11.19 -16.32 29.45
CA SER A 239 10.25 -17.42 29.75
C SER A 239 10.75 -18.78 29.27
N GLN A 240 11.48 -18.84 28.15
CA GLN A 240 12.06 -20.09 27.65
C GLN A 240 13.22 -20.61 28.52
N ARG A 241 14.02 -19.70 29.11
CA ARG A 241 15.07 -20.09 30.08
C ARG A 241 14.52 -20.68 31.37
N GLN A 242 13.35 -20.23 31.84
CA GLN A 242 12.69 -20.82 33.02
C GLN A 242 12.21 -22.26 32.79
N ARG A 243 11.82 -22.64 31.57
CA ARG A 243 11.39 -24.02 31.28
C ARG A 243 12.54 -25.01 31.14
N LYS A 244 13.73 -24.56 30.76
CA LYS A 244 14.89 -25.44 30.55
C LYS A 244 15.67 -25.76 31.84
N GLY A 245 15.37 -25.07 32.95
CA GLY A 245 15.95 -25.34 34.27
C GLY A 245 15.20 -26.37 35.14
N SER A 246 14.01 -26.83 34.73
CA SER A 246 13.13 -27.63 35.60
C SER A 246 12.94 -29.09 35.18
N LEU A 247 13.73 -29.60 34.22
CA LEU A 247 13.72 -31.02 33.85
C LEU A 247 15.14 -31.58 33.88
N GLY A 248 15.73 -31.56 35.08
CA GLY A 248 16.63 -32.63 35.47
C GLY A 248 15.81 -33.90 35.71
N GLY A 249 16.18 -34.99 35.06
CA GLY A 249 15.83 -36.34 35.53
C GLY A 249 15.21 -37.27 34.49
N GLY A 250 15.97 -38.29 34.11
CA GLY A 250 15.49 -39.53 33.49
C GLY A 250 15.39 -39.46 31.97
N GLY A 251 15.86 -40.42 31.18
CA GLY A 251 16.34 -41.76 31.45
C GLY A 251 16.62 -42.40 30.08
N GLY A 252 17.55 -43.35 30.05
CA GLY A 252 18.08 -43.95 28.82
C GLY A 252 17.03 -44.52 27.85
N GLY A 253 17.41 -44.55 26.58
CA GLY A 253 16.64 -45.17 25.51
C GLY A 253 17.56 -45.57 24.37
N LYS A 254 18.33 -46.62 24.61
CA LYS A 254 19.20 -47.30 23.64
C LYS A 254 18.32 -48.18 22.74
N GLY A 255 18.29 -47.91 21.44
CA GLY A 255 17.71 -48.79 20.42
C GLY A 255 17.90 -48.13 19.05
N GLY A 256 18.70 -48.63 18.12
CA GLY A 256 18.84 -50.04 17.73
C GLY A 256 17.81 -50.33 16.64
N GLY A 257 18.12 -49.97 15.39
CA GLY A 257 17.21 -50.16 14.25
C GLY A 257 17.95 -50.13 12.92
N LYS A 258 18.51 -51.29 12.56
CA LYS A 258 19.01 -51.64 11.22
C LYS A 258 17.84 -51.79 10.22
N GLY A 259 18.16 -51.60 8.94
CA GLY A 259 17.44 -52.19 7.79
C GLY A 259 16.55 -51.19 7.06
N GLY A 260 16.47 -51.14 5.74
CA GLY A 260 17.02 -51.92 4.63
C GLY A 260 16.80 -51.07 3.37
N SER A 261 17.72 -51.04 2.42
CA SER A 261 17.71 -51.89 1.21
C SER A 261 16.44 -51.82 0.35
N LYS A 262 16.67 -51.33 -0.88
CA LYS A 262 16.09 -51.67 -2.18
C LYS A 262 14.86 -50.91 -2.67
N GLY A 263 14.97 -50.54 -3.95
CA GLY A 263 13.96 -49.95 -4.82
C GLY A 263 14.68 -49.25 -5.96
#